data_AF-A0A972EHD5-F1
#
_entry.id   AF-A0A972EHD5-F1
#
_cell.length_a   1.000
_cell.length_b   1.000
_cell.length_c   1.000
_cell.angle_alpha   90.00
_cell.angle_beta   90.00
_cell.angle_gamma   90.00
#
_symmetry.space_group_name_H-M   'P 1'
#
loop_
_entity.id
_entity.type
_entity.pdbx_description
1 polymer ?
#
loop_
_entity_poly.entity_id
_entity_poly.type
_entity_poly.pdbx_seq_one_letter_code
_entity_poly.pdbx_strand_id
1 'polypeptide(L)'
;MDKNRSHILIIILIISQVILISKISNLQRQVEGTNIGMNNLSNRIGNDMNAIYSNVNEMLRQKASIIESAAAKIGKVDTDEFTVPITFTLTPKEVSENTAVSLDFDGELFPMDKNDTTFVATVSRNIFGDAMPKIVIDENGVKKTTHDDQINIPSIKEKVFPIMFPRLAGEAKFDGKTYSRKGNLSADIKEISSEIEFREIRLVIEVDDKVFADKTIPKETFFRDGYEIDEKIPLNNGQTCIMKIVATDSIGFEHHYTGDRWDAGSNHQREPWFGDEQIYSPDGSLLWQSDKWIPLEGNSNNT
;
A
#
# COMPACT_ATOMS: atom_id res chain seq x y z
N MET A 1 -18.96 81.21 16.03
CA MET A 1 -18.33 80.12 15.25
C MET A 1 -17.22 79.59 16.15
N ASP A 2 -17.24 78.39 16.73
CA ASP A 2 -16.75 77.18 16.04
C ASP A 2 -17.03 75.85 16.79
N LYS A 3 -17.95 75.81 17.78
CA LYS A 3 -18.26 74.56 18.49
C LYS A 3 -19.00 73.55 17.59
N ASN A 4 -19.96 74.03 16.79
CA ASN A 4 -20.70 73.18 15.84
C ASN A 4 -19.84 72.74 14.65
N ARG A 5 -18.86 73.54 14.22
CA ARG A 5 -17.91 73.15 13.14
C ARG A 5 -16.99 72.01 13.58
N SER A 6 -16.52 72.06 14.82
CA SER A 6 -15.68 71.01 15.40
C SER A 6 -16.44 69.69 15.55
N HIS A 7 -17.71 69.74 15.99
CA HIS A 7 -18.55 68.53 16.07
C HIS A 7 -18.87 67.95 14.68
N ILE A 8 -19.13 68.78 13.67
CA ILE A 8 -19.35 68.32 12.28
C ILE A 8 -18.08 67.66 11.72
N LEU A 9 -16.89 68.24 11.96
CA LEU A 9 -15.62 67.66 11.54
C LEU A 9 -15.36 66.30 12.21
N ILE A 10 -15.65 66.17 13.50
CA ILE A 10 -15.51 64.90 14.23
C ILE A 10 -16.44 63.84 13.64
N ILE A 11 -17.69 64.17 13.34
CA ILE A 11 -18.66 63.24 12.74
C ILE A 11 -18.18 62.78 11.35
N ILE A 12 -17.69 63.70 10.52
CA ILE A 12 -17.14 63.38 9.18
C ILE A 12 -15.92 62.46 9.30
N LEU A 13 -15.03 62.71 10.27
CA LEU A 13 -13.88 61.86 10.53
C LEU A 13 -14.31 60.46 10.96
N ILE A 14 -15.30 60.33 11.85
CA ILE A 14 -15.80 59.02 12.29
C ILE A 14 -16.40 58.23 11.11
N ILE A 15 -17.22 58.88 10.27
CA ILE A 15 -17.79 58.24 9.08
C ILE A 15 -16.68 57.80 8.11
N SER A 16 -15.68 58.66 7.89
CA SER A 16 -14.53 58.33 7.05
C SER A 16 -13.76 57.11 7.58
N GLN A 17 -13.53 57.03 8.90
CA GLN A 17 -12.86 55.88 9.53
C GLN A 17 -13.65 54.58 9.35
N VAL A 18 -14.99 54.60 9.48
CA VAL A 18 -15.84 53.42 9.25
C VAL A 18 -15.78 52.94 7.79
N ILE A 19 -15.77 53.88 6.83
CA ILE A 19 -15.63 53.56 5.39
C ILE A 19 -14.25 52.95 5.11
N LEU A 20 -13.19 53.49 5.71
CA LEU A 20 -11.82 52.98 5.56
C LEU A 20 -11.69 51.57 6.13
N ILE A 21 -12.23 51.29 7.34
CA ILE A 21 -12.22 49.95 7.95
C ILE A 21 -12.96 48.94 7.06
N SER A 22 -14.11 49.33 6.50
CA SER A 22 -14.87 48.47 5.59
C SER A 22 -14.10 48.16 4.31
N LYS A 23 -13.41 49.16 3.73
CA LYS A 23 -12.53 48.95 2.57
C LYS A 23 -11.34 48.04 2.90
N ILE A 24 -10.71 48.22 4.06
CA ILE A 24 -9.58 47.39 4.52
C ILE A 24 -10.03 45.94 4.71
N SER A 25 -11.19 45.71 5.33
CA SER A 25 -11.74 44.36 5.50
C SER A 25 -12.05 43.67 4.17
N ASN A 26 -12.56 44.41 3.19
CA ASN A 26 -12.81 43.87 1.85
C ASN A 26 -11.51 43.59 1.09
N LEU A 27 -10.50 44.45 1.23
CA LEU A 27 -9.18 44.23 0.64
C LEU A 27 -8.48 43.01 1.27
N GLN A 28 -8.56 42.84 2.59
CA GLN A 28 -8.01 41.66 3.27
C GLN A 28 -8.66 40.37 2.75
N ARG A 29 -9.98 40.34 2.61
CA ARG A 29 -10.70 39.20 2.04
C ARG A 29 -10.31 38.90 0.59
N GLN A 30 -10.07 39.93 -0.22
CA GLN A 30 -9.59 39.76 -1.60
C GLN A 30 -8.16 39.22 -1.63
N VAL A 31 -7.26 39.76 -0.81
CA VAL A 31 -5.86 39.30 -0.71
C VAL A 31 -5.79 37.85 -0.24
N GLU A 32 -6.60 37.47 0.76
CA GLU A 32 -6.68 36.08 1.23
C GLU A 32 -7.21 35.14 0.14
N GLY A 33 -8.26 35.55 -0.58
CA GLY A 33 -8.77 34.82 -1.74
C GLY A 33 -7.74 34.69 -2.87
N THR A 34 -6.97 35.74 -3.14
CA THR A 34 -5.87 35.71 -4.12
C THR A 34 -4.74 34.80 -3.68
N ASN A 35 -4.36 34.81 -2.39
CA ASN A 35 -3.33 33.93 -1.85
C ASN A 35 -3.74 32.45 -1.92
N ILE A 36 -5.00 32.14 -1.58
CA ILE A 36 -5.54 30.78 -1.72
C ILE A 36 -5.53 30.37 -3.20
N GLY A 37 -5.96 31.25 -4.11
CA GLY A 37 -5.89 31.02 -5.56
C GLY A 37 -4.47 30.78 -6.07
N MET A 38 -3.50 31.56 -5.59
CA MET A 38 -2.08 31.45 -5.94
C MET A 38 -1.47 30.14 -5.44
N ASN A 39 -1.79 29.73 -4.20
CA ASN A 39 -1.31 28.47 -3.64
C ASN A 39 -1.88 27.26 -4.41
N ASN A 40 -3.17 27.29 -4.75
CA ASN A 40 -3.79 26.25 -5.55
C ASN A 40 -3.19 26.18 -6.97
N LEU A 41 -2.90 27.33 -7.58
CA LEU A 41 -2.23 27.39 -8.88
C LEU A 41 -0.80 26.88 -8.81
N SER A 42 -0.03 27.26 -7.77
CA SER A 42 1.34 26.79 -7.54
C SER A 42 1.39 25.26 -7.36
N ASN A 43 0.50 24.72 -6.53
CA ASN A 43 0.39 23.27 -6.33
C ASN A 43 0.01 22.53 -7.62
N ARG A 44 -0.90 23.10 -8.43
CA ARG A 44 -1.26 22.54 -9.73
C ARG A 44 -0.08 22.57 -10.71
N ILE A 45 0.65 23.68 -10.80
CA ILE A 45 1.84 23.81 -11.65
C ILE A 45 2.91 22.79 -11.22
N GLY A 46 3.14 22.61 -9.91
CA GLY A 46 4.07 21.61 -9.40
C GLY A 46 3.69 20.19 -9.81
N ASN A 47 2.41 19.84 -9.69
CA ASN A 47 1.89 18.54 -10.11
C ASN A 47 1.98 18.35 -11.63
N ASP A 48 1.61 19.36 -12.41
CA ASP A 48 1.69 19.34 -13.88
C ASP A 48 3.14 19.23 -14.36
N MET A 49 4.10 19.92 -13.72
CA MET A 49 5.53 19.77 -14.01
C MET A 49 6.02 18.36 -13.74
N ASN A 50 5.67 17.77 -12.59
CA ASN A 50 6.07 16.39 -12.27
C ASN A 50 5.50 15.39 -13.28
N ALA A 51 4.25 15.57 -13.72
CA ALA A 51 3.64 14.75 -14.77
C ALA A 51 4.37 14.91 -16.12
N ILE A 52 4.72 16.14 -16.53
CA ILE A 52 5.47 16.40 -17.76
C ILE A 52 6.85 15.74 -17.72
N TYR A 53 7.60 15.91 -16.62
CA TYR A 53 8.92 15.29 -16.48
C TYR A 53 8.85 13.76 -16.54
N SER A 54 7.87 13.17 -15.85
CA SER A 54 7.63 11.73 -15.91
C SER A 54 7.35 11.26 -17.35
N ASN A 55 6.43 11.95 -18.05
CA ASN A 55 6.06 11.61 -19.43
C ASN A 55 7.23 11.76 -20.41
N VAL A 56 8.03 12.81 -20.28
CA VAL A 56 9.21 13.03 -21.13
C VAL A 56 10.25 11.94 -20.88
N ASN A 57 10.52 11.61 -19.61
CA ASN A 57 11.47 10.56 -19.27
C ASN A 57 11.00 9.18 -19.77
N GLU A 58 9.71 8.87 -19.63
CA GLU A 58 9.12 7.64 -20.16
C GLU A 58 9.24 7.56 -21.69
N MET A 59 8.94 8.66 -22.40
CA MET A 59 9.07 8.71 -23.86
C MET A 59 10.52 8.54 -24.32
N LEU A 60 11.48 9.12 -23.60
CA LEU A 60 12.91 8.94 -23.87
C LEU A 60 13.35 7.49 -23.64
N ARG A 61 12.90 6.86 -22.55
CA ARG A 61 13.13 5.42 -22.28
C ARG A 61 12.53 4.55 -23.37
N GLN A 62 11.29 4.80 -23.79
CA GLN A 62 10.64 4.06 -24.88
C GLN A 62 11.37 4.22 -26.22
N LYS A 63 11.84 5.43 -26.56
CA LYS A 63 12.62 5.64 -27.79
C LYS A 63 13.97 4.92 -27.76
N ALA A 64 14.65 4.93 -26.61
CA ALA A 64 15.93 4.24 -26.43
C ALA A 64 15.78 2.71 -26.27
N SER A 65 14.61 2.22 -25.88
CA SER A 65 14.36 0.79 -25.72
C SER A 65 14.49 0.05 -27.05
N ILE A 66 15.08 -1.14 -27.03
CA ILE A 66 15.09 -2.08 -28.16
C ILE A 66 13.81 -2.93 -28.21
N ILE A 67 12.94 -2.79 -27.20
CA ILE A 67 11.65 -3.46 -27.08
C ILE A 67 10.56 -2.48 -27.55
N GLU A 68 9.67 -2.96 -28.42
CA GLU A 68 8.47 -2.23 -28.85
C GLU A 68 7.33 -2.40 -27.84
N SER A 69 7.12 -3.63 -27.37
CA SER A 69 6.12 -3.95 -26.35
C SER A 69 6.55 -5.14 -25.49
N ALA A 70 6.14 -5.09 -24.22
CA ALA A 70 6.37 -6.14 -23.25
C ALA A 70 5.12 -6.31 -22.38
N ALA A 71 4.79 -7.56 -22.04
CA ALA A 71 3.68 -7.85 -21.14
C ALA A 71 3.95 -9.13 -20.35
N ALA A 72 3.56 -9.11 -19.08
CA ALA A 72 3.54 -10.30 -18.23
C ALA A 72 2.11 -10.59 -17.79
N LYS A 73 1.68 -11.84 -17.92
CA LYS A 73 0.38 -12.32 -17.47
C LYS A 73 0.56 -13.45 -16.47
N ILE A 74 0.01 -13.27 -15.28
CA ILE A 74 -0.01 -14.27 -14.24
C ILE A 74 -1.15 -15.25 -14.52
N GLY A 75 -0.84 -16.54 -14.45
CA GLY A 75 -1.79 -17.64 -14.60
C GLY A 75 -2.44 -18.05 -13.28
N LYS A 76 -2.87 -19.31 -13.22
CA LYS A 76 -3.52 -19.89 -12.03
C LYS A 76 -2.47 -20.44 -11.07
N VAL A 77 -2.65 -20.19 -9.78
CA VAL A 77 -1.79 -20.71 -8.71
C VAL A 77 -1.86 -22.23 -8.66
N ASP A 78 -0.68 -22.85 -8.54
CA ASP A 78 -0.49 -24.22 -8.10
C ASP A 78 -0.29 -24.22 -6.58
N THR A 79 -1.28 -24.76 -5.86
CA THR A 79 -1.30 -24.79 -4.40
C THR A 79 -0.39 -25.84 -3.81
N ASP A 80 -0.03 -26.87 -4.58
CA ASP A 80 0.78 -28.00 -4.10
C ASP A 80 2.27 -27.63 -4.17
N GLU A 81 2.67 -26.92 -5.23
CA GLU A 81 4.05 -26.46 -5.40
C GLU A 81 4.32 -25.04 -4.89
N PHE A 82 3.27 -24.31 -4.48
CA PHE A 82 3.33 -22.88 -4.15
C PHE A 82 3.92 -22.03 -5.29
N THR A 83 3.58 -22.39 -6.53
CA THR A 83 4.05 -21.69 -7.73
C THR A 83 2.91 -21.11 -8.55
N VAL A 84 3.25 -20.20 -9.45
CA VAL A 84 2.33 -19.66 -10.45
C VAL A 84 3.05 -19.53 -11.79
N PRO A 85 2.44 -19.98 -12.90
CA PRO A 85 2.99 -19.75 -14.22
C PRO A 85 2.81 -18.29 -14.60
N ILE A 86 3.89 -17.66 -15.07
CA ILE A 86 3.87 -16.29 -15.60
C ILE A 86 4.24 -16.37 -17.07
N THR A 87 3.31 -15.95 -17.93
CA THR A 87 3.51 -15.86 -19.37
C THR A 87 4.02 -14.48 -19.73
N PHE A 88 5.22 -14.43 -20.30
CA PHE A 88 5.87 -13.24 -20.80
C PHE A 88 5.72 -13.17 -22.31
N THR A 89 5.35 -12.00 -22.81
CA THR A 89 5.21 -11.71 -24.23
C THR A 89 6.06 -10.49 -24.57
N LEU A 90 6.96 -10.62 -25.54
CA LEU A 90 7.87 -9.57 -25.97
C LEU A 90 7.82 -9.38 -27.48
N THR A 91 7.82 -8.13 -27.92
CA THR A 91 8.00 -7.76 -29.34
C THR A 91 9.19 -6.80 -29.42
N PRO A 92 10.36 -7.25 -29.89
CA PRO A 92 11.48 -6.37 -30.20
C PRO A 92 11.16 -5.43 -31.36
N LYS A 93 11.80 -4.25 -31.41
CA LYS A 93 11.63 -3.31 -32.54
C LYS A 93 12.21 -3.81 -33.86
N GLU A 94 13.22 -4.67 -33.77
CA GLU A 94 13.89 -5.28 -34.92
C GLU A 94 13.87 -6.80 -34.71
N VAL A 95 13.39 -7.53 -35.72
CA VAL A 95 13.32 -8.98 -35.71
C VAL A 95 13.80 -9.49 -37.06
N SER A 96 14.80 -10.38 -37.02
CA SER A 96 15.32 -11.12 -38.16
C SER A 96 14.98 -12.61 -38.04
N GLU A 97 15.23 -13.40 -39.08
CA GLU A 97 15.00 -14.86 -39.03
C GLU A 97 15.75 -15.52 -37.87
N ASN A 98 16.99 -15.08 -37.59
CA ASN A 98 17.87 -15.65 -36.58
C ASN A 98 17.80 -14.95 -35.21
N THR A 99 16.86 -14.02 -35.02
CA THR A 99 16.68 -13.37 -33.72
C THR A 99 16.14 -14.39 -32.71
N ALA A 100 16.89 -14.62 -31.64
CA ALA A 100 16.48 -15.42 -30.49
C ALA A 100 16.34 -14.52 -29.26
N VAL A 101 15.29 -14.74 -28.47
CA VAL A 101 15.05 -14.00 -27.22
C VAL A 101 15.01 -14.97 -26.07
N SER A 102 15.57 -14.57 -24.93
CA SER A 102 15.53 -15.34 -23.70
C SER A 102 15.32 -14.41 -22.51
N LEU A 103 14.67 -14.93 -21.47
CA LEU A 103 14.55 -14.27 -20.17
C LEU A 103 15.64 -14.82 -19.26
N ASP A 104 16.42 -13.91 -18.66
CA ASP A 104 17.43 -14.23 -17.68
C ASP A 104 16.88 -13.94 -16.28
N PHE A 105 16.68 -14.99 -15.49
CA PHE A 105 16.38 -14.90 -14.07
C PHE A 105 17.63 -15.32 -13.28
N ASP A 106 18.34 -14.34 -12.73
CA ASP A 106 19.50 -14.57 -11.85
C ASP A 106 20.60 -15.49 -12.44
N GLY A 107 20.78 -15.46 -13.76
CA GLY A 107 21.76 -16.26 -14.50
C GLY A 107 21.16 -17.49 -15.20
N GLU A 108 19.91 -17.84 -14.93
CA GLU A 108 19.21 -18.92 -15.62
C GLU A 108 18.46 -18.37 -16.85
N LEU A 109 18.79 -18.90 -18.03
CA LEU A 109 18.21 -18.48 -19.30
C LEU A 109 17.02 -19.35 -19.69
N PHE A 110 15.86 -18.71 -19.85
CA PHE A 110 14.64 -19.29 -20.36
C PHE A 110 14.43 -18.84 -21.81
N PRO A 111 14.66 -19.72 -22.81
CA PRO A 111 14.43 -19.36 -24.21
C PRO A 111 12.94 -19.11 -24.46
N MET A 112 12.65 -18.11 -25.28
CA MET A 112 11.30 -17.79 -25.69
C MET A 112 11.00 -18.34 -27.08
N ASP A 113 9.80 -18.90 -27.24
CA ASP A 113 9.32 -19.38 -28.53
C ASP A 113 8.94 -18.20 -29.42
N LYS A 114 9.49 -18.20 -30.64
CA LYS A 114 9.21 -17.19 -31.64
C LYS A 114 7.91 -17.50 -32.37
N ASN A 115 7.00 -16.54 -32.38
CA ASN A 115 5.77 -16.54 -33.15
C ASN A 115 5.70 -15.25 -33.98
N ASP A 116 6.09 -15.34 -35.26
CA ASP A 116 6.32 -14.21 -36.15
C ASP A 116 7.32 -13.18 -35.57
N THR A 117 6.83 -12.01 -35.15
CA THR A 117 7.62 -10.92 -34.55
C THR A 117 7.57 -10.93 -33.02
N THR A 118 6.76 -11.80 -32.42
CA THR A 118 6.53 -11.87 -30.99
C THR A 118 7.22 -13.11 -30.40
N PHE A 119 7.70 -12.97 -29.18
CA PHE A 119 8.36 -14.03 -28.43
C PHE A 119 7.57 -14.30 -27.15
N VAL A 120 7.34 -15.58 -26.85
CA VAL A 120 6.53 -16.01 -25.70
C VAL A 120 7.27 -17.05 -24.89
N ALA A 121 7.26 -16.91 -23.57
CA ALA A 121 7.70 -17.95 -22.65
C ALA A 121 6.79 -17.97 -21.43
N THR A 122 6.56 -19.15 -20.88
CA THR A 122 5.89 -19.32 -19.59
C THR A 122 6.88 -19.90 -18.59
N VAL A 123 7.10 -19.18 -17.50
CA VAL A 123 8.02 -19.58 -16.43
C VAL A 123 7.24 -19.73 -15.14
N SER A 124 7.39 -20.86 -14.46
CA SER A 124 6.80 -21.07 -13.14
C SER A 124 7.66 -20.38 -12.07
N ARG A 125 7.02 -19.61 -11.19
CA ARG A 125 7.69 -18.85 -10.12
C ARG A 125 7.00 -19.07 -8.80
N ASN A 126 7.76 -19.03 -7.71
CA ASN A 126 7.20 -19.11 -6.36
C ASN A 126 6.26 -17.92 -6.11
N ILE A 127 5.06 -18.18 -5.57
CA ILE A 127 4.03 -17.14 -5.34
C ILE A 127 4.43 -16.06 -4.34
N PHE A 128 5.42 -16.34 -3.48
CA PHE A 128 5.95 -15.40 -2.49
C PHE A 128 7.24 -14.70 -2.94
N GLY A 129 7.72 -15.01 -4.14
CA GLY A 129 8.89 -14.35 -4.73
C GLY A 129 8.53 -13.18 -5.64
N ASP A 130 9.54 -12.76 -6.39
CA ASP A 130 9.42 -11.81 -7.50
C ASP A 130 9.54 -12.52 -8.85
N ALA A 131 9.29 -11.77 -9.93
CA ALA A 131 9.70 -12.11 -11.27
C ALA A 131 10.23 -10.86 -11.97
N MET A 132 11.56 -10.69 -11.95
CA MET A 132 12.25 -9.53 -12.51
C MET A 132 13.28 -9.96 -13.56
N PRO A 133 12.86 -10.47 -14.73
CA PRO A 133 13.79 -10.98 -15.73
C PRO A 133 14.57 -9.86 -16.41
N LYS A 134 15.82 -10.15 -16.78
CA LYS A 134 16.52 -9.39 -17.83
C LYS A 134 16.19 -10.00 -19.18
N ILE A 135 16.03 -9.16 -20.19
CA ILE A 135 15.76 -9.62 -21.56
C ILE A 135 17.10 -9.75 -22.28
N VAL A 136 17.37 -10.93 -22.83
CA VAL A 136 18.55 -11.22 -23.64
C VAL A 136 18.10 -11.45 -25.08
N ILE A 137 18.57 -10.62 -26.00
CA ILE A 137 18.32 -10.76 -27.44
C ILE A 137 19.63 -11.16 -28.10
N ASP A 138 19.64 -12.30 -28.78
CA ASP A 138 20.74 -12.77 -29.60
C ASP A 138 20.40 -12.57 -31.08
N GLU A 139 21.22 -11.78 -31.77
CA GLU A 139 21.16 -11.59 -33.21
C GLU A 139 22.46 -12.07 -33.84
N ASN A 140 22.42 -13.24 -34.48
CA ASN A 140 23.56 -13.83 -35.17
C ASN A 140 24.83 -13.95 -34.29
N GLY A 141 24.67 -14.27 -33.01
CA GLY A 141 25.76 -14.43 -32.04
C GLY A 141 26.13 -13.15 -31.27
N VAL A 142 25.49 -12.02 -31.58
CA VAL A 142 25.64 -10.77 -30.83
C VAL A 142 24.54 -10.68 -29.79
N LYS A 143 24.91 -10.82 -28.51
CA LYS A 143 23.98 -10.72 -27.38
C LYS A 143 23.84 -9.28 -26.91
N LYS A 144 22.61 -8.79 -26.87
CA LYS A 144 22.20 -7.52 -26.27
C LYS A 144 21.33 -7.82 -25.05
N THR A 145 21.55 -7.11 -23.96
CA THR A 145 20.76 -7.25 -22.73
C THR A 145 20.02 -5.96 -22.44
N THR A 146 18.74 -6.05 -22.09
CA THR A 146 17.91 -4.91 -21.71
C THR A 146 16.97 -5.27 -20.56
N HIS A 147 16.30 -4.26 -20.00
CA HIS A 147 15.27 -4.43 -18.98
C HIS A 147 14.01 -3.70 -19.44
N ASP A 148 12.84 -4.21 -19.04
CA ASP A 148 11.57 -3.55 -19.27
C ASP A 148 10.69 -3.65 -18.02
N ASP A 149 10.25 -2.51 -17.50
CA ASP A 149 9.48 -2.45 -16.25
C ASP A 149 8.07 -3.06 -16.41
N GLN A 150 7.56 -3.20 -17.65
CA GLN A 150 6.23 -3.75 -17.92
C GLN A 150 6.12 -5.25 -17.64
N ILE A 151 7.25 -5.97 -17.64
CA ILE A 151 7.30 -7.40 -17.32
C ILE A 151 7.83 -7.68 -15.90
N ASN A 152 8.26 -6.64 -15.19
CA ASN A 152 8.74 -6.78 -13.82
C ASN A 152 7.58 -6.92 -12.84
N ILE A 153 7.61 -7.97 -12.04
CA ILE A 153 6.66 -8.23 -10.96
C ILE A 153 7.48 -8.28 -9.65
N PRO A 154 7.61 -7.16 -8.92
CA PRO A 154 8.41 -7.11 -7.70
C PRO A 154 7.87 -7.98 -6.56
N SER A 155 6.56 -8.25 -6.57
CA SER A 155 5.89 -9.10 -5.58
C SER A 155 4.78 -9.86 -6.30
N ILE A 156 4.98 -11.16 -6.51
CA ILE A 156 3.96 -12.03 -7.10
C ILE A 156 2.77 -12.14 -6.15
N LYS A 157 3.03 -12.21 -4.85
CA LYS A 157 2.02 -12.25 -3.80
C LYS A 157 0.98 -11.14 -3.96
N GLU A 158 1.42 -9.90 -4.14
CA GLU A 158 0.53 -8.72 -4.29
C GLU A 158 -0.32 -8.73 -5.58
N LYS A 159 0.02 -9.61 -6.53
CA LYS A 159 -0.75 -9.81 -7.75
C LYS A 159 -1.65 -11.04 -7.71
N VAL A 160 -1.41 -11.95 -6.77
CA VAL A 160 -2.09 -13.25 -6.63
C VAL A 160 -3.12 -13.24 -5.51
N PHE A 161 -2.81 -12.59 -4.38
CA PHE A 161 -3.66 -12.54 -3.19
C PHE A 161 -4.34 -11.18 -3.02
N PRO A 162 -5.61 -11.16 -2.57
CA PRO A 162 -6.26 -9.91 -2.16
C PRO A 162 -5.48 -9.28 -1.00
N ILE A 163 -5.33 -7.95 -1.04
CA ILE A 163 -4.61 -7.22 0.00
C ILE A 163 -5.61 -6.60 0.96
N MET A 164 -5.51 -6.95 2.24
CA MET A 164 -6.33 -6.38 3.31
C MET A 164 -5.55 -5.32 4.08
N PHE A 165 -6.23 -4.22 4.38
CA PHE A 165 -5.72 -3.14 5.23
C PHE A 165 -6.59 -3.01 6.47
N PRO A 166 -6.39 -3.87 7.47
CA PRO A 166 -7.20 -3.80 8.67
C PRO A 166 -6.84 -2.59 9.54
N ARG A 167 -7.83 -2.14 10.29
CA ARG A 167 -7.78 -0.99 11.18
C ARG A 167 -8.53 -1.32 12.45
N LEU A 168 -8.01 -0.85 13.57
CA LEU A 168 -8.66 -0.95 14.86
C LEU A 168 -8.67 0.41 15.54
N ALA A 169 -9.87 0.99 15.66
CA ALA A 169 -10.10 2.24 16.36
C ALA A 169 -10.81 1.98 17.69
N GLY A 170 -10.47 2.76 18.72
CA GLY A 170 -11.14 2.68 20.02
C GLY A 170 -10.16 2.71 21.19
N GLU A 171 -10.63 2.29 22.36
CA GLU A 171 -9.95 2.43 23.63
C GLU A 171 -9.41 1.08 24.13
N ALA A 172 -8.23 1.12 24.72
CA ALA A 172 -7.59 -0.01 25.38
C ALA A 172 -7.36 0.37 26.84
N LYS A 173 -7.70 -0.53 27.77
CA LYS A 173 -7.55 -0.27 29.22
C LYS A 173 -7.05 -1.52 29.92
N PHE A 174 -6.14 -1.33 30.88
CA PHE A 174 -5.70 -2.37 31.78
C PHE A 174 -5.87 -1.92 33.24
N ASP A 175 -6.44 -2.76 34.08
CA ASP A 175 -6.70 -2.47 35.51
C ASP A 175 -5.78 -3.22 36.48
N GLY A 176 -4.77 -3.92 35.96
CA GLY A 176 -3.85 -4.77 36.74
C GLY A 176 -4.22 -6.25 36.73
N LYS A 177 -5.42 -6.61 36.25
CA LYS A 177 -5.86 -8.02 36.12
C LYS A 177 -6.63 -8.31 34.83
N THR A 178 -7.21 -7.28 34.22
CA THR A 178 -8.07 -7.42 33.05
C THR A 178 -7.63 -6.42 31.99
N TYR A 179 -7.34 -6.93 30.80
CA TYR A 179 -7.21 -6.14 29.59
C TYR A 179 -8.59 -5.97 28.96
N SER A 180 -9.01 -4.74 28.73
CA SER A 180 -10.28 -4.40 28.07
C SER A 180 -9.99 -3.70 26.75
N ARG A 181 -10.55 -4.21 25.66
CA ARG A 181 -10.45 -3.60 24.33
C ARG A 181 -11.85 -3.33 23.81
N LYS A 182 -12.18 -2.05 23.64
CA LYS A 182 -13.45 -1.61 23.08
C LYS A 182 -13.21 -0.75 21.85
N GLY A 183 -13.92 -1.01 20.76
CA GLY A 183 -13.65 -0.33 19.51
C GLY A 183 -14.39 -0.86 18.31
N ASN A 184 -13.96 -0.39 17.15
CA ASN A 184 -14.45 -0.83 15.85
C ASN A 184 -13.27 -1.37 15.03
N LEU A 185 -13.41 -2.61 14.59
CA LEU A 185 -12.46 -3.37 13.79
C LEU A 185 -12.97 -3.38 12.35
N SER A 186 -12.24 -2.77 11.42
CA SER A 186 -12.64 -2.67 10.01
C SER A 186 -11.47 -2.99 9.09
N ALA A 187 -11.73 -3.20 7.81
CA ALA A 187 -10.68 -3.32 6.82
C ALA A 187 -11.11 -2.79 5.46
N ASP A 188 -10.15 -2.25 4.72
CA ASP A 188 -10.28 -2.05 3.28
C ASP A 188 -9.67 -3.26 2.55
N ILE A 189 -10.27 -3.71 1.45
CA ILE A 189 -9.65 -4.69 0.54
C ILE A 189 -9.30 -4.00 -0.77
N LYS A 190 -8.08 -4.23 -1.24
CA LYS A 190 -7.72 -3.97 -2.63
C LYS A 190 -7.97 -5.24 -3.43
N GLU A 191 -9.02 -5.21 -4.24
CA GLU A 191 -9.28 -6.26 -5.22
C GLU A 191 -8.14 -6.30 -6.24
N ILE A 192 -7.82 -7.52 -6.65
CA ILE A 192 -6.83 -7.82 -7.68
C ILE A 192 -7.50 -8.67 -8.75
N SER A 193 -6.90 -8.76 -9.93
CA SER A 193 -7.46 -9.52 -11.06
C SER A 193 -7.44 -11.05 -10.88
N SER A 194 -7.03 -11.54 -9.71
CA SER A 194 -7.04 -12.95 -9.33
C SER A 194 -8.46 -13.41 -8.99
N GLU A 195 -8.74 -14.70 -9.16
CA GLU A 195 -9.97 -15.34 -8.66
C GLU A 195 -9.90 -15.65 -7.15
N ILE A 196 -8.77 -15.36 -6.50
CA ILE A 196 -8.59 -15.58 -5.07
C ILE A 196 -9.26 -14.47 -4.27
N GLU A 197 -10.13 -14.86 -3.35
CA GLU A 197 -10.88 -13.97 -2.46
C GLU A 197 -10.80 -14.47 -1.02
N PHE A 198 -10.91 -13.56 -0.05
CA PHE A 198 -11.10 -13.97 1.34
C PHE A 198 -12.47 -14.61 1.50
N ARG A 199 -12.55 -15.82 2.09
CA ARG A 199 -13.76 -16.61 2.34
C ARG A 199 -14.27 -16.52 3.77
N GLU A 200 -13.37 -16.43 4.74
CA GLU A 200 -13.72 -16.31 6.15
C GLU A 200 -12.81 -15.28 6.82
N ILE A 201 -13.37 -14.51 7.75
CA ILE A 201 -12.64 -13.57 8.59
C ILE A 201 -12.89 -13.93 10.05
N ARG A 202 -11.84 -14.05 10.84
CA ARG A 202 -11.91 -14.36 12.27
C ARG A 202 -11.11 -13.34 13.09
N LEU A 203 -11.63 -13.00 14.27
CA LEU A 203 -10.89 -12.33 15.33
C LEU A 203 -10.39 -13.39 16.30
N VAL A 204 -9.08 -13.57 16.38
CA VAL A 204 -8.42 -14.50 17.30
C VAL A 204 -7.72 -13.70 18.38
N ILE A 205 -7.95 -14.07 19.64
CA ILE A 205 -7.32 -13.45 20.81
C ILE A 205 -6.54 -14.54 21.53
N GLU A 206 -5.25 -14.31 21.71
CA GLU A 206 -4.32 -15.22 22.37
C GLU A 206 -3.77 -14.59 23.66
N VAL A 207 -3.60 -15.41 24.70
CA VAL A 207 -2.87 -15.05 25.92
C VAL A 207 -1.74 -16.06 26.12
N ASP A 208 -0.49 -15.60 26.09
CA ASP A 208 0.73 -16.43 26.11
C ASP A 208 0.64 -17.61 25.11
N ASP A 209 0.36 -17.28 23.84
CA ASP A 209 0.22 -18.20 22.71
C ASP A 209 -0.93 -19.23 22.83
N LYS A 210 -1.84 -19.04 23.79
CA LYS A 210 -3.05 -19.86 23.93
C LYS A 210 -4.28 -19.10 23.48
N VAL A 211 -5.06 -19.69 22.59
CA VAL A 211 -6.32 -19.12 22.12
C VAL A 211 -7.28 -18.93 23.29
N PHE A 212 -7.60 -17.68 23.59
CA PHE A 212 -8.60 -17.26 24.56
C PHE A 212 -9.98 -17.10 23.88
N ALA A 213 -10.00 -16.51 22.69
CA ALA A 213 -11.20 -16.36 21.88
C ALA A 213 -10.91 -16.52 20.39
N ASP A 214 -11.87 -17.08 19.67
CA ASP A 214 -11.84 -17.21 18.21
C ASP A 214 -13.28 -16.96 17.71
N LYS A 215 -13.47 -15.85 16.99
CA LYS A 215 -14.79 -15.36 16.59
C LYS A 215 -14.83 -15.09 15.10
N THR A 216 -15.70 -15.77 14.38
CA THR A 216 -16.00 -15.43 12.98
C THR A 216 -16.68 -14.06 12.90
N ILE A 217 -16.16 -13.20 12.03
CA ILE A 217 -16.69 -11.85 11.77
C ILE A 217 -17.48 -11.89 10.46
N PRO A 218 -18.73 -11.37 10.44
CA PRO A 218 -19.47 -11.19 9.19
C PRO A 218 -18.73 -10.23 8.25
N LYS A 219 -18.33 -10.71 7.07
CA LYS A 219 -17.57 -9.94 6.06
C LYS A 219 -18.21 -8.60 5.72
N GLU A 220 -19.51 -8.58 5.47
CA GLU A 220 -20.20 -7.36 5.07
C GLU A 220 -20.15 -6.28 6.14
N THR A 221 -20.23 -6.70 7.40
CA THR A 221 -20.03 -5.80 8.53
C THR A 221 -18.58 -5.35 8.58
N PHE A 222 -17.61 -6.26 8.47
CA PHE A 222 -16.18 -5.95 8.57
C PHE A 222 -15.67 -4.96 7.52
N PHE A 223 -16.09 -5.10 6.25
CA PHE A 223 -15.62 -4.27 5.14
C PHE A 223 -16.43 -2.99 4.93
N ARG A 224 -17.69 -2.93 5.40
CA ARG A 224 -18.56 -1.76 5.16
C ARG A 224 -18.75 -0.87 6.37
N ASP A 225 -19.13 -1.47 7.50
CA ASP A 225 -19.63 -0.75 8.68
C ASP A 225 -18.64 -0.84 9.87
N GLY A 226 -17.66 -1.75 9.76
CA GLY A 226 -16.79 -2.18 10.85
C GLY A 226 -17.50 -3.06 11.88
N TYR A 227 -16.74 -3.94 12.51
CA TYR A 227 -17.18 -4.86 13.54
C TYR A 227 -16.91 -4.28 14.94
N GLU A 228 -17.96 -4.09 15.75
CA GLU A 228 -17.80 -3.60 17.12
C GLU A 228 -17.21 -4.70 18.02
N ILE A 229 -16.17 -4.34 18.77
CA ILE A 229 -15.54 -5.19 19.76
C ILE A 229 -15.72 -4.58 21.16
N ASP A 230 -15.98 -5.42 22.16
CA ASP A 230 -16.03 -5.07 23.59
C ASP A 230 -15.52 -6.29 24.37
N GLU A 231 -14.20 -6.49 24.31
CA GLU A 231 -13.53 -7.65 24.87
C GLU A 231 -12.98 -7.36 26.26
N LYS A 232 -13.12 -8.34 27.16
CA LYS A 232 -12.53 -8.32 28.51
C LYS A 232 -11.75 -9.60 28.72
N ILE A 233 -10.44 -9.47 28.76
CA ILE A 233 -9.49 -10.57 28.72
C ILE A 233 -8.75 -10.59 30.06
N PRO A 234 -8.90 -11.65 30.88
CA PRO A 234 -8.09 -11.83 32.08
C PRO A 234 -6.60 -11.90 31.70
N LEU A 235 -5.78 -11.04 32.29
CA LEU A 235 -4.37 -10.90 31.95
C LEU A 235 -3.57 -10.52 33.21
N ASN A 236 -2.71 -11.42 33.67
CA ASN A 236 -1.84 -11.17 34.82
C ASN A 236 -0.54 -10.50 34.38
N ASN A 237 0.12 -9.80 35.31
CA ASN A 237 1.44 -9.21 35.05
C ASN A 237 2.43 -10.25 34.51
N GLY A 238 3.16 -9.88 33.46
CA GLY A 238 4.10 -10.74 32.75
C GLY A 238 3.48 -11.57 31.62
N GLN A 239 2.16 -11.56 31.46
CA GLN A 239 1.49 -12.22 30.33
C GLN A 239 1.32 -11.26 29.15
N THR A 240 1.28 -11.83 27.95
CA THR A 240 1.07 -11.09 26.70
C THR A 240 -0.28 -11.48 26.09
N CYS A 241 -1.08 -10.47 25.76
CA CYS A 241 -2.30 -10.62 24.97
C CYS A 241 -2.03 -10.17 23.54
N ILE A 242 -2.41 -10.99 22.55
CA ILE A 242 -2.32 -10.65 21.12
C ILE A 242 -3.70 -10.80 20.50
N MET A 243 -4.16 -9.76 19.82
CA MET A 243 -5.36 -9.82 18.97
C MET A 243 -4.92 -9.88 17.52
N LYS A 244 -5.41 -10.89 16.78
CA LYS A 244 -5.12 -11.11 15.37
C LYS A 244 -6.41 -11.13 14.57
N ILE A 245 -6.34 -10.64 13.35
CA ILE A 245 -7.35 -10.90 12.33
C ILE A 245 -6.80 -12.02 11.45
N VAL A 246 -7.57 -13.09 11.33
CA VAL A 246 -7.22 -14.23 10.48
C VAL A 246 -8.21 -14.27 9.33
N ALA A 247 -7.71 -14.08 8.11
CA ALA A 247 -8.50 -14.14 6.89
C ALA A 247 -8.13 -15.38 6.10
N THR A 248 -9.08 -16.31 5.95
CA THR A 248 -8.89 -17.52 5.14
C THR A 248 -9.32 -17.24 3.71
N ASP A 249 -8.46 -17.52 2.74
CA ASP A 249 -8.75 -17.30 1.32
C ASP A 249 -9.47 -18.48 0.64
N SER A 250 -9.73 -18.35 -0.67
CA SER A 250 -10.47 -19.35 -1.45
C SER A 250 -9.67 -20.61 -1.78
N ILE A 251 -8.36 -20.59 -1.60
CA ILE A 251 -7.45 -21.74 -1.76
C ILE A 251 -7.04 -22.36 -0.41
N GLY A 252 -7.48 -21.76 0.70
CA GLY A 252 -7.35 -22.29 2.06
C GLY A 252 -6.19 -21.71 2.85
N PHE A 253 -5.45 -20.73 2.34
CA PHE A 253 -4.38 -20.10 3.11
C PHE A 253 -4.95 -19.11 4.12
N GLU A 254 -4.28 -19.00 5.25
CA GLU A 254 -4.65 -18.08 6.31
C GLU A 254 -3.71 -16.88 6.35
N HIS A 255 -4.27 -15.69 6.20
CA HIS A 255 -3.58 -14.42 6.32
C HIS A 255 -3.80 -13.86 7.72
N HIS A 256 -2.75 -13.83 8.51
CA HIS A 256 -2.75 -13.40 9.91
C HIS A 256 -2.21 -11.98 9.99
N TYR A 257 -3.04 -11.06 10.49
CA TYR A 257 -2.67 -9.67 10.74
C TYR A 257 -2.72 -9.42 12.25
N THR A 258 -1.58 -9.06 12.84
CA THR A 258 -1.56 -8.68 14.26
C THR A 258 -2.22 -7.31 14.41
N GLY A 259 -3.35 -7.22 15.12
CA GLY A 259 -4.07 -5.97 15.29
C GLY A 259 -3.80 -5.25 16.58
N ASP A 260 -3.48 -5.98 17.64
CA ASP A 260 -3.18 -5.39 18.93
C ASP A 260 -2.25 -6.30 19.72
N ARG A 261 -1.36 -5.72 20.51
CA ARG A 261 -0.50 -6.46 21.43
C ARG A 261 -0.38 -5.70 22.73
N TRP A 262 -0.74 -6.37 23.82
CA TRP A 262 -0.64 -5.83 25.16
C TRP A 262 0.21 -6.71 26.06
N ASP A 263 1.29 -6.13 26.60
CA ASP A 263 2.18 -6.80 27.55
C ASP A 263 1.85 -6.31 28.98
N ALA A 264 1.25 -7.15 29.82
CA ALA A 264 0.80 -6.75 31.14
C ALA A 264 1.96 -6.44 32.09
N GLY A 265 1.93 -5.25 32.70
CA GLY A 265 3.01 -4.75 33.57
C GLY A 265 4.18 -4.12 32.81
N SER A 266 4.09 -4.00 31.47
CA SER A 266 5.05 -3.25 30.65
C SER A 266 4.58 -1.82 30.39
N ASN A 267 5.51 -0.87 30.37
CA ASN A 267 5.27 0.48 29.86
C ASN A 267 5.46 0.57 28.33
N HIS A 268 6.01 -0.48 27.71
CA HIS A 268 6.16 -0.58 26.26
C HIS A 268 4.91 -1.22 25.69
N GLN A 269 3.90 -0.39 25.42
CA GLN A 269 2.73 -0.81 24.65
C GLN A 269 2.96 -0.42 23.19
N ARG A 270 2.68 -1.34 22.29
CA ARG A 270 2.76 -1.08 20.85
C ARG A 270 1.42 -0.56 20.38
N GLU A 271 1.40 0.47 19.54
CA GLU A 271 0.17 0.82 18.84
C GLU A 271 -0.27 -0.32 17.91
N PRO A 272 -1.58 -0.46 17.64
CA PRO A 272 -2.10 -1.37 16.62
C PRO A 272 -1.30 -1.28 15.32
N TRP A 273 -0.72 -2.40 14.89
CA TRP A 273 0.13 -2.44 13.70
C TRP A 273 -0.19 -3.64 12.82
N PHE A 274 -0.91 -3.38 11.73
CA PHE A 274 -1.37 -4.39 10.80
C PHE A 274 -0.40 -4.68 9.64
N GLY A 275 0.79 -4.06 9.64
CA GLY A 275 1.82 -4.30 8.61
C GLY A 275 2.56 -5.64 8.77
N ASP A 276 2.35 -6.34 9.88
CA ASP A 276 2.97 -7.64 10.19
C ASP A 276 2.05 -8.79 9.72
N GLU A 277 1.90 -8.93 8.40
CA GLU A 277 1.14 -10.03 7.80
C GLU A 277 1.97 -11.32 7.77
N GLN A 278 1.34 -12.42 8.14
CA GLN A 278 1.89 -13.77 8.01
C GLN A 278 0.90 -14.64 7.24
N ILE A 279 1.39 -15.48 6.33
CA ILE A 279 0.55 -16.39 5.54
C ILE A 279 0.90 -17.82 5.94
N TYR A 280 -0.12 -18.60 6.29
CA TYR A 280 0.00 -19.99 6.68
C TYR A 280 -0.74 -20.91 5.70
N SER A 281 -0.21 -22.10 5.49
CA SER A 281 -0.90 -23.19 4.77
C SER A 281 -2.07 -23.74 5.61
N PRO A 282 -2.99 -24.52 5.01
CA PRO A 282 -4.12 -25.09 5.73
C PRO A 282 -3.74 -26.03 6.89
N ASP A 283 -2.52 -26.57 6.87
CA ASP A 283 -1.97 -27.42 7.94
C ASP A 283 -1.28 -26.63 9.07
N GLY A 284 -1.25 -25.30 8.97
CA GLY A 284 -0.66 -24.40 9.96
C GLY A 284 0.84 -24.11 9.78
N SER A 285 1.46 -24.54 8.67
CA SER A 285 2.86 -24.19 8.39
C SER A 285 3.00 -22.74 7.92
N LEU A 286 3.99 -22.01 8.45
CA LEU A 286 4.27 -20.63 8.00
C LEU A 286 4.88 -20.65 6.59
N LEU A 287 4.21 -20.02 5.63
CA LEU A 287 4.65 -19.93 4.23
C LEU A 287 5.35 -18.61 3.93
N TRP A 288 4.87 -17.51 4.51
CA TRP A 288 5.43 -16.18 4.26
C TRP A 288 5.19 -15.25 5.44
N GLN A 289 6.09 -14.29 5.63
CA GLN A 289 5.97 -13.24 6.63
C GLN A 289 6.52 -11.93 6.05
N SER A 290 5.85 -10.81 6.34
CA SER A 290 6.38 -9.49 5.98
C SER A 290 7.66 -9.18 6.77
N ASP A 291 8.60 -8.49 6.11
CA ASP A 291 9.78 -7.97 6.79
C ASP A 291 9.33 -7.00 7.89
N LYS A 292 9.72 -7.28 9.14
CA LYS A 292 9.41 -6.41 10.28
C LYS A 292 9.93 -5.01 10.01
N TRP A 293 9.05 -4.02 10.00
CA TRP A 293 9.49 -2.63 10.09
C TRP A 293 10.17 -2.42 11.45
N ILE A 294 11.50 -2.32 11.45
CA ILE A 294 12.27 -1.88 12.61
C ILE A 294 12.08 -0.37 12.68
N PRO A 295 11.48 0.19 13.74
CA PRO A 295 11.43 1.63 13.90
C PRO A 295 12.87 2.16 13.91
N LEU A 296 13.18 3.13 13.05
CA LEU A 296 14.42 3.87 13.14
C LEU A 296 14.46 4.48 14.56
N GLU A 297 15.35 3.97 15.41
CA GLU A 297 15.62 4.60 16.70
C GLU A 297 15.94 6.06 16.46
N GLY A 298 15.18 6.94 17.12
CA GLY A 298 15.32 8.38 16.99
C GLY A 298 16.77 8.79 17.19
N ASN A 299 17.36 9.36 16.15
CA ASN A 299 18.69 9.92 16.19
C ASN A 299 18.65 11.18 17.07
N SER A 300 18.75 11.00 18.39
CA SER A 300 18.94 12.08 19.35
C SER A 300 20.40 12.51 19.30
N ASN A 301 20.77 13.27 18.27
CA ASN A 301 22.00 14.04 18.23
C ASN A 301 21.71 15.41 17.61
N ASN A 302 21.19 16.31 18.44
CA ASN A 302 21.38 17.74 18.24
C ASN A 302 22.09 18.28 19.48
N THR A 303 23.39 18.48 19.33
CA THR A 303 24.16 19.54 20.03
C THR A 303 23.71 20.90 19.55
#